data_AF-A0AAF0TLT7-F1
#
_entry.id   AF-A0AAF0TLT7-F1
#
_cell.length_a   1.000
_cell.length_b   1.000
_cell.length_c   1.000
_cell.angle_alpha   90.00
_cell.angle_beta   90.00
_cell.angle_gamma   90.00
#
_symmetry.space_group_name_H-M   'P 1'
#
loop_
_entity.id
_entity.type
_entity.pdbx_description
1 polymer ?
#
loop_
_entity_poly.entity_id
_entity_poly.type
_entity_poly.pdbx_seq_one_letter_code
_entity_poly.pdbx_strand_id
1 'polypeptide(L)'
;MIEPDRSSWNPAKDVARALKDCVRRLYTHAYHSWSEIPNSIRQVMFNNFKTMCTWESRYNLVIETTFERKASPRLSSLLKKVWDSGERPDWMLPHVFDELGQYWNTYKFKPISD
;
A
#
# COMPACT_ATOMS: atom_id res chain seq x y z
N MET A 1 -14.43 -8.73 14.18
CA MET A 1 -15.17 -8.16 13.04
C MET A 1 -14.72 -6.72 12.88
N ILE A 2 -14.55 -6.25 11.64
CA ILE A 2 -14.15 -4.87 11.36
C ILE A 2 -15.39 -4.01 11.22
N GLU A 3 -15.36 -2.88 11.89
CA GLU A 3 -16.35 -1.82 11.72
C GLU A 3 -15.67 -0.54 11.24
N PRO A 4 -16.29 0.20 10.32
CA PRO A 4 -15.81 1.53 9.95
C PRO A 4 -15.98 2.49 11.12
N ASP A 5 -14.92 3.20 11.48
CA ASP A 5 -14.93 4.25 12.51
C ASP A 5 -14.47 5.57 11.90
N ARG A 6 -15.42 6.40 11.46
CA ARG A 6 -15.23 7.72 10.80
C ARG A 6 -14.17 7.69 9.68
N SER A 7 -12.90 7.80 10.04
CA SER A 7 -11.73 7.85 9.17
C SER A 7 -10.83 6.60 9.24
N SER A 8 -11.21 5.57 9.99
CA SER A 8 -10.41 4.42 10.38
C SER A 8 -11.27 3.13 10.48
N TRP A 9 -10.68 2.09 11.06
CA TRP A 9 -11.30 0.79 11.34
C TRP A 9 -11.13 0.43 12.80
N ASN A 10 -12.06 -0.36 13.34
CA ASN A 10 -11.92 -1.00 14.64
C ASN A 10 -11.88 -2.53 14.47
N PRO A 11 -10.85 -3.26 14.93
CA PRO A 11 -9.64 -2.78 15.61
C PRO A 11 -8.57 -2.24 14.64
N ALA A 12 -8.12 -1.00 14.86
CA ALA A 12 -7.25 -0.31 13.89
C ALA A 12 -5.91 -1.00 13.63
N LYS A 13 -5.29 -1.61 14.66
CA LYS A 13 -3.94 -2.19 14.56
C LYS A 13 -3.91 -3.41 13.64
N ASP A 14 -4.84 -4.34 13.81
CA ASP A 14 -4.88 -5.58 13.03
C ASP A 14 -5.21 -5.30 11.58
N VAL A 15 -6.15 -4.39 11.35
CA VAL A 15 -6.53 -3.99 9.99
C VAL A 15 -5.40 -3.24 9.28
N ALA A 16 -4.67 -2.39 9.99
CA ALA A 16 -3.50 -1.70 9.46
C ALA A 16 -2.35 -2.66 9.12
N ARG A 17 -2.26 -3.81 9.81
CA ARG A 17 -1.32 -4.90 9.51
C ARG A 17 -1.76 -5.68 8.28
N ALA A 18 -3.02 -6.08 8.21
CA ALA A 18 -3.59 -6.77 7.05
C ALA A 18 -3.42 -5.93 5.77
N LEU A 19 -3.74 -4.63 5.83
CA LEU A 19 -3.52 -3.68 4.72
C LEU A 19 -2.06 -3.68 4.25
N LYS A 20 -1.12 -3.55 5.18
CA LYS A 20 0.32 -3.52 4.90
C LYS A 20 0.78 -4.82 4.24
N ASP A 21 0.29 -5.97 4.73
CA ASP A 21 0.67 -7.28 4.20
C ASP A 21 0.11 -7.51 2.79
N CYS A 22 -1.12 -7.08 2.51
CA CYS A 22 -1.73 -7.15 1.18
C CYS A 22 -0.96 -6.32 0.15
N VAL A 23 -0.62 -5.07 0.51
CA VAL A 23 0.16 -4.18 -0.37
C VAL A 23 1.52 -4.81 -0.65
N ARG A 24 2.24 -5.28 0.38
CA ARG A 24 3.58 -5.87 0.20
C ARG A 24 3.58 -7.12 -0.67
N ARG A 25 2.66 -8.04 -0.43
CA ARG A 25 2.61 -9.34 -1.13
C ARG A 25 2.38 -9.21 -2.62
N LEU A 26 1.60 -8.21 -3.02
CA LEU A 26 1.15 -8.03 -4.40
C LEU A 26 1.86 -6.88 -5.11
N TYR A 27 2.83 -6.25 -4.45
CA TYR A 27 3.70 -5.26 -5.05
C TYR A 27 4.84 -5.95 -5.80
N THR A 28 4.53 -6.40 -7.01
CA THR A 28 5.44 -7.19 -7.85
C THR A 28 6.05 -6.41 -9.01
N HIS A 29 5.69 -5.14 -9.16
CA HIS A 29 6.22 -4.24 -10.19
C HIS A 29 6.56 -2.89 -9.54
N ALA A 30 7.48 -2.14 -10.14
CA ALA A 30 7.97 -0.87 -9.63
C ALA A 30 6.97 0.27 -9.83
N TYR A 31 5.79 0.23 -9.20
CA TYR A 31 4.82 1.34 -9.22
C TYR A 31 5.24 2.46 -8.28
N HIS A 32 5.45 3.66 -8.79
CA HIS A 32 6.01 4.77 -8.02
C HIS A 32 4.95 5.45 -7.14
N SER A 33 3.68 5.27 -7.49
CA SER A 33 2.53 5.79 -6.76
C SER A 33 1.36 4.80 -6.76
N TRP A 34 0.40 4.97 -5.83
CA TRP A 34 -0.80 4.13 -5.78
C TRP A 34 -1.68 4.26 -7.04
N SER A 35 -1.71 5.45 -7.63
CA SER A 35 -2.46 5.74 -8.86
C SER A 35 -1.91 5.04 -10.10
N GLU A 36 -0.63 4.67 -10.11
CA GLU A 36 -0.03 3.92 -11.22
C GLU A 36 -0.40 2.43 -11.20
N ILE A 37 -0.88 1.92 -10.06
CA ILE A 37 -1.28 0.53 -9.93
C ILE A 37 -2.60 0.32 -10.69
N PRO A 38 -2.63 -0.58 -11.70
CA PRO A 38 -3.85 -0.92 -12.42
C PRO A 38 -4.98 -1.30 -11.48
N ASN A 39 -6.21 -0.89 -11.81
CA ASN A 39 -7.40 -1.19 -11.00
C ASN A 39 -7.57 -2.69 -10.74
N SER A 40 -7.25 -3.54 -11.72
CA SER A 40 -7.28 -5.00 -11.57
C SER A 40 -6.37 -5.48 -10.44
N ILE A 41 -5.17 -4.92 -10.30
CA ILE A 41 -4.22 -5.26 -9.24
C ILE A 41 -4.68 -4.68 -7.90
N ARG A 42 -5.18 -3.44 -7.85
CA ARG A 42 -5.77 -2.86 -6.63
C ARG A 42 -6.94 -3.69 -6.11
N GLN A 43 -7.78 -4.20 -7.01
CA GLN A 43 -8.86 -5.13 -6.67
C GLN A 43 -8.34 -6.48 -6.17
N VAL A 44 -7.25 -7.02 -6.72
CA VAL A 44 -6.60 -8.23 -6.18
C VAL A 44 -6.05 -7.97 -4.76
N MET A 45 -5.47 -6.80 -4.51
CA MET A 45 -5.03 -6.38 -3.17
C MET A 45 -6.21 -6.30 -2.19
N PHE A 46 -7.33 -5.72 -2.62
CA PHE A 46 -8.54 -5.65 -1.80
C PHE A 46 -9.17 -7.04 -1.58
N ASN A 47 -9.13 -7.92 -2.57
CA ASN A 47 -9.57 -9.30 -2.44
C ASN A 47 -8.71 -10.08 -1.43
N ASN A 48 -7.40 -9.87 -1.42
CA ASN A 48 -6.53 -10.46 -0.40
C ASN A 48 -6.84 -9.89 0.99
N PHE A 49 -7.13 -8.60 1.08
CA PHE A 49 -7.54 -7.97 2.34
C PHE A 49 -8.85 -8.57 2.88
N LYS A 50 -9.82 -8.85 2.02
CA LYS A 50 -11.07 -9.57 2.37
C LYS A 50 -10.84 -10.95 2.99
N THR A 51 -9.76 -11.66 2.64
CA THR A 51 -9.50 -12.98 3.23
C THR A 51 -8.90 -12.88 4.64
N MET A 52 -8.35 -11.72 5.01
CA MET A 52 -7.71 -11.48 6.31
C MET A 52 -8.66 -10.82 7.32
N CYS A 53 -9.87 -10.48 6.91
CA CYS A 53 -10.73 -9.52 7.59
C CYS A 53 -12.19 -9.90 7.40
N THR A 54 -13.03 -9.71 8.42
CA THR A 54 -14.46 -10.05 8.37
C THR A 54 -15.30 -8.85 8.78
N TRP A 55 -16.35 -8.54 8.03
CA TRP A 55 -17.29 -7.44 8.28
C TRP A 55 -18.69 -7.76 7.75
N GLU A 56 -19.69 -7.00 8.17
CA GLU A 56 -21.06 -7.10 7.64
C GLU A 56 -21.18 -6.51 6.24
N SER A 57 -21.95 -7.16 5.35
CA SER A 57 -22.10 -6.74 3.94
C SER A 57 -22.55 -5.29 3.75
N ARG A 58 -23.32 -4.73 4.69
CA ARG A 58 -23.72 -3.31 4.72
C ARG A 58 -22.53 -2.34 4.69
N TYR A 59 -21.34 -2.79 5.10
CA TYR A 59 -20.13 -1.97 5.13
C TYR A 59 -19.23 -2.11 3.89
N ASN A 60 -19.59 -2.95 2.90
CA ASN A 60 -18.73 -3.24 1.73
C ASN A 60 -18.17 -1.97 1.06
N LEU A 61 -19.06 -1.03 0.70
CA LEU A 61 -18.66 0.19 0.01
C LEU A 61 -17.76 1.09 0.89
N VAL A 62 -18.07 1.20 2.18
CA VAL A 62 -17.29 2.03 3.12
C VAL A 62 -15.91 1.40 3.39
N ILE A 63 -15.84 0.08 3.47
CA ILE A 63 -14.58 -0.65 3.66
C ILE A 63 -13.70 -0.54 2.41
N GLU A 64 -14.25 -0.70 1.21
CA GLU A 64 -13.51 -0.57 -0.05
C GLU A 64 -12.95 0.85 -0.23
N THR A 65 -13.80 1.87 -0.08
CA THR A 65 -13.37 3.28 -0.18
C THR A 65 -12.33 3.65 0.88
N THR A 66 -12.48 3.12 2.11
CA THR A 66 -11.49 3.33 3.18
C THR A 66 -10.18 2.59 2.89
N PHE A 67 -10.26 1.40 2.30
CA PHE A 67 -9.09 0.62 1.88
C PHE A 67 -8.25 1.42 0.89
N GLU A 68 -8.85 1.90 -0.20
CA GLU A 68 -8.17 2.73 -1.22
C GLU A 68 -7.52 3.97 -0.59
N ARG A 69 -8.28 4.69 0.25
CA ARG A 69 -7.80 5.90 0.95
C ARG A 69 -6.62 5.62 1.88
N LYS A 70 -6.57 4.44 2.53
CA LYS A 70 -5.50 4.07 3.47
C LYS A 70 -4.32 3.39 2.78
N ALA A 71 -4.56 2.68 1.68
CA ALA A 71 -3.54 1.97 0.93
C ALA A 71 -2.55 2.93 0.27
N SER A 72 -3.06 4.03 -0.30
CA SER A 72 -2.23 5.06 -0.95
C SER A 72 -1.12 5.63 -0.05
N PRO A 73 -1.43 6.29 1.09
CA PRO A 73 -0.39 6.81 1.98
C PRO A 73 0.45 5.70 2.63
N ARG A 74 -0.10 4.49 2.78
CA ARG A 74 0.66 3.34 3.28
C ARG A 74 1.75 2.93 2.29
N LEU A 75 1.44 2.88 0.99
CA LEU A 75 2.42 2.56 -0.05
C LEU A 75 3.51 3.63 -0.09
N SER A 76 3.16 4.92 -0.13
CA SER A 76 4.15 6.00 -0.09
C SER A 76 5.09 5.90 1.10
N SER A 77 4.56 5.60 2.29
CA SER A 77 5.36 5.39 3.49
C SER A 77 6.28 4.16 3.40
N LEU A 78 5.84 3.08 2.75
CA LEU A 78 6.69 1.90 2.52
C LEU A 78 7.83 2.22 1.56
N LEU A 79 7.54 2.86 0.41
CA LEU A 79 8.54 3.23 -0.58
C LEU A 79 9.56 4.21 -0.01
N LYS A 80 9.10 5.23 0.74
CA LYS A 80 9.99 6.16 1.44
C LYS A 80 10.96 5.43 2.38
N LYS A 81 10.48 4.44 3.14
CA LYS A 81 11.37 3.66 4.03
C LYS A 81 12.43 2.87 3.27
N VAL A 82 12.07 2.31 2.12
CA VAL A 82 13.02 1.59 1.25
C VAL A 82 14.09 2.56 0.76
N TRP A 83 13.67 3.72 0.26
CA TRP A 83 14.56 4.77 -0.19
C TRP A 83 15.49 5.28 0.93
N ASP A 84 14.92 5.66 2.08
CA ASP A 84 15.67 6.18 3.25
C ASP A 84 16.71 5.14 3.75
N SER A 85 16.37 3.85 3.71
CA SER A 85 17.29 2.78 4.13
C SER A 85 18.42 2.51 3.12
N GLY A 86 18.19 2.77 1.84
CA GLY A 86 19.08 2.34 0.76
C GLY A 86 19.20 0.82 0.59
N GLU A 87 18.47 0.03 1.37
CA GLU A 87 18.54 -1.43 1.38
C GLU A 87 17.24 -2.04 0.84
N ARG A 88 17.39 -3.15 0.10
CA ARG A 88 16.24 -3.90 -0.39
C ARG A 88 15.60 -4.68 0.76
N PRO A 89 14.31 -4.45 1.08
CA PRO A 89 13.64 -5.24 2.09
C PRO A 89 13.24 -6.63 1.57
N ASP A 90 13.09 -7.60 2.48
CA ASP A 90 12.75 -8.99 2.13
C ASP A 90 11.47 -9.16 1.31
N TRP A 91 10.50 -8.26 1.50
CA TRP A 91 9.21 -8.32 0.81
C TRP A 91 9.26 -7.82 -0.64
N MET A 92 10.35 -7.16 -1.05
CA MET A 92 10.49 -6.57 -2.38
C MET A 92 11.40 -7.43 -3.25
N LEU A 93 10.94 -7.72 -4.47
CA LEU A 93 11.72 -8.46 -5.45
C LEU A 93 12.94 -7.66 -5.90
N PRO A 94 14.10 -8.30 -6.17
CA PRO A 94 15.32 -7.61 -6.58
C PRO A 94 15.12 -6.65 -7.76
N HIS A 95 14.52 -7.12 -8.86
CA HIS A 95 14.31 -6.28 -10.04
C HIS A 95 13.41 -5.06 -9.77
N VAL A 96 12.40 -5.19 -8.91
CA VAL A 96 11.53 -4.07 -8.50
C VAL A 96 12.33 -3.02 -7.75
N PHE A 97 13.21 -3.44 -6.85
CA PHE A 97 14.08 -2.54 -6.10
C PHE A 97 15.05 -1.81 -7.03
N ASP A 98 15.66 -2.52 -7.98
CA ASP A 98 16.60 -1.94 -8.94
C ASP A 98 15.92 -0.91 -9.86
N GLU A 99 14.71 -1.21 -10.37
CA GLU A 99 13.91 -0.29 -11.18
C GLU A 99 13.51 0.97 -10.41
N LEU A 100 13.07 0.80 -9.15
CA LEU A 100 12.76 1.94 -8.27
C LEU A 100 14.00 2.80 -7.98
N GLY A 101 15.15 2.15 -7.77
CA GLY A 101 16.42 2.82 -7.58
C GLY A 101 16.83 3.66 -8.79
N GLN A 102 16.66 3.13 -10.01
CA GLN A 102 16.89 3.87 -11.24
C GLN A 102 15.97 5.09 -11.33
N TYR A 103 14.67 4.93 -11.06
CA TYR A 103 13.72 6.03 -11.04
C TYR A 103 14.11 7.12 -10.03
N TRP A 104 14.43 6.76 -8.79
CA TRP A 104 14.84 7.72 -7.75
C TRP A 104 16.15 8.44 -8.08
N ASN A 105 17.07 7.78 -8.77
CA ASN A 105 18.32 8.38 -9.23
C ASN A 105 18.09 9.38 -10.38
N THR A 106 17.16 9.09 -11.30
CA THR A 106 16.79 10.00 -12.39
C THR A 106 16.02 11.21 -11.86
N TYR A 107 15.07 10.98 -10.97
CA TYR A 107 14.25 12.00 -10.34
C TYR A 107 14.74 12.25 -8.92
N LYS A 108 16.01 12.64 -8.74
CA LYS A 108 16.48 13.21 -7.46
C LYS A 108 15.34 14.08 -6.96
N PHE A 109 14.64 13.66 -5.91
CA PHE A 109 13.58 14.43 -5.29
C PHE A 109 14.26 15.75 -4.96
N LYS A 110 14.11 16.76 -5.84
CA LYS A 110 14.60 18.08 -5.55
C LYS A 110 13.92 18.38 -4.23
N PRO A 111 14.67 18.66 -3.15
CA PRO A 111 14.01 19.17 -1.95
C PRO A 111 13.13 20.31 -2.45
N ILE A 112 11.87 20.30 -2.03
CA ILE A 112 10.99 21.46 -2.24
C ILE A 112 11.82 22.62 -1.71
N SER A 113 12.28 23.50 -2.60
CA SER A 113 13.00 24.69 -2.20
C SER A 113 12.02 25.50 -1.35
N ASP A 114 12.42 25.78 -0.11
CA ASP A 114 11.82 26.83 0.73
C ASP A 114 11.84 28.18 0.01
#